data_AF-A0A962QT31-F1
#
_entry.id   AF-A0A962QT31-F1
#
_cell.length_a   1.000
_cell.length_b   1.000
_cell.length_c   1.000
_cell.angle_alpha   90.00
_cell.angle_beta   90.00
_cell.angle_gamma   90.00
#
_symmetry.space_group_name_H-M   'P 1'
#
loop_
_entity.id
_entity.type
_entity.pdbx_description
1 polymer ?
#
loop_
_entity_poly.entity_id
_entity_poly.type
_entity_poly.pdbx_seq_one_letter_code
_entity_poly.pdbx_strand_id
1 'polypeptide(L)'
;MPEHNADPLVIADRTFTSRLLVGTGKYRDMDETRAAIEASGAEIITIAVRRTNIGQNKDEPNILDVLPPDRYTLLPNTAGCYDIKTAV
;
A
#
# COMPACT_ATOMS: atom_id res chain seq x y z
N MET A 1 29.07 14.58 10.51
CA MET A 1 27.90 13.86 9.97
C MET A 1 26.86 14.92 9.64
N PRO A 2 26.34 15.02 8.41
CA PRO A 2 25.27 15.97 8.15
C PRO A 2 24.08 15.58 9.04
N GLU A 3 23.59 16.53 9.82
CA GLU A 3 22.38 16.37 10.61
C GLU A 3 21.25 16.06 9.63
N HIS A 4 20.73 14.84 9.70
CA HIS A 4 19.54 14.45 8.94
C HIS A 4 18.36 15.14 9.62
N ASN A 5 18.12 16.40 9.26
CA ASN A 5 16.91 17.10 9.61
C ASN A 5 15.78 16.29 8.97
N ALA A 6 15.11 15.44 9.74
CA ALA A 6 14.05 14.59 9.23
C ALA A 6 13.01 15.51 8.59
N ASP A 7 12.85 15.41 7.26
CA ASP A 7 11.86 16.15 6.50
C ASP A 7 10.65 15.24 6.32
N PRO A 8 9.74 15.18 7.31
CA PRO A 8 8.64 14.23 7.26
C PRO A 8 7.71 14.54 6.09
N LEU A 9 7.11 13.51 5.52
CA LEU A 9 6.02 13.66 4.58
C LEU A 9 4.71 13.84 5.36
N VAL A 10 4.04 14.96 5.20
CA VAL A 10 2.73 15.21 5.81
C VAL A 10 1.65 15.14 4.73
N ILE A 11 0.68 14.25 4.90
CA ILE A 11 -0.50 14.12 4.02
C ILE A 11 -1.73 14.17 4.91
N ALA A 12 -2.57 15.19 4.71
CA ALA A 12 -3.70 15.52 5.59
C ALA A 12 -3.24 15.66 7.06
N ASP A 13 -3.80 14.88 7.96
CA ASP A 13 -3.54 14.87 9.40
C ASP A 13 -2.50 13.82 9.82
N ARG A 14 -1.79 13.23 8.85
CA ARG A 14 -0.85 12.12 9.09
C ARG A 14 0.56 12.48 8.68
N THR A 15 1.51 12.07 9.51
CA THR A 15 2.95 12.30 9.31
C THR A 15 3.64 10.97 9.04
N PHE A 16 4.48 10.94 8.02
CA PHE A 16 5.25 9.79 7.57
C PHE A 16 6.74 10.13 7.58
N THR A 17 7.56 9.16 7.96
CA THR A 17 9.01 9.25 7.92
C THR A 17 9.55 8.86 6.55
N SER A 18 8.86 7.96 5.85
CA SER A 18 9.18 7.52 4.50
C SER A 18 8.45 8.33 3.44
N ARG A 19 9.19 8.75 2.41
CA ARG A 19 8.65 9.41 1.20
C ARG A 19 8.42 8.43 0.05
N LEU A 20 8.66 7.14 0.27
CA LEU A 20 8.47 6.09 -0.72
C LEU A 20 7.09 5.46 -0.54
N LEU A 21 6.24 5.62 -1.54
CA LEU A 21 4.96 4.93 -1.66
C LEU A 21 5.15 3.69 -2.55
N VAL A 22 4.64 2.54 -2.13
CA VAL A 22 4.80 1.27 -2.86
C VAL A 22 3.46 0.73 -3.31
N GLY A 23 3.39 0.08 -4.48
CA GLY A 23 2.18 -0.61 -4.95
C GLY A 23 2.37 -2.13 -4.95
N THR A 24 1.27 -2.88 -4.81
CA THR A 24 1.30 -4.34 -4.60
C THR A 24 1.03 -5.19 -5.86
N GLY A 25 0.77 -4.58 -7.01
CA GLY A 25 0.16 -5.28 -8.15
C GLY A 25 1.07 -6.14 -9.04
N LYS A 26 2.36 -6.32 -8.73
CA LYS A 26 3.32 -6.98 -9.64
C LYS A 26 4.29 -7.98 -8.97
N TYR A 27 4.10 -8.29 -7.69
CA TYR A 27 4.91 -9.31 -7.01
C TYR A 27 4.46 -10.72 -7.41
N ARG A 28 5.37 -11.68 -7.34
CA ARG A 28 5.10 -13.09 -7.68
C ARG A 28 4.12 -13.73 -6.70
N ASP A 29 4.26 -13.42 -5.43
CA ASP A 29 3.44 -13.96 -4.35
C ASP A 29 3.38 -13.02 -3.13
N MET A 30 2.65 -13.43 -2.10
CA MET A 30 2.43 -12.67 -0.87
C MET A 30 3.68 -12.56 0.00
N ASP A 31 4.55 -13.58 -0.01
CA ASP A 31 5.80 -13.57 0.74
C ASP A 31 6.79 -12.56 0.16
N GLU A 32 6.91 -12.51 -1.17
CA GLU A 32 7.71 -11.51 -1.86
C GLU A 32 7.15 -10.10 -1.64
N THR A 33 5.82 -9.95 -1.67
CA THR A 33 5.16 -8.67 -1.40
C THR A 33 5.52 -8.15 0.01
N ARG A 34 5.40 -9.01 1.02
CA ARG A 34 5.75 -8.66 2.41
C ARG A 34 7.23 -8.29 2.52
N ALA A 35 8.12 -9.14 2.02
CA ALA A 35 9.56 -8.92 2.10
C ALA A 35 10.00 -7.63 1.40
N ALA A 36 9.44 -7.33 0.23
CA ALA A 36 9.75 -6.12 -0.52
C ALA A 36 9.28 -4.85 0.22
N ILE A 37 8.09 -4.89 0.81
CA ILE A 37 7.53 -3.75 1.54
C ILE A 37 8.32 -3.50 2.82
N GLU A 38 8.64 -4.55 3.58
CA GLU A 38 9.47 -4.45 4.78
C GLU A 38 10.86 -3.89 4.45
N ALA A 39 11.51 -4.38 3.39
CA ALA A 39 12.81 -3.89 2.96
C ALA A 39 12.77 -2.44 2.46
N SER A 40 11.65 -2.00 1.88
CA SER A 40 11.49 -0.64 1.36
C SER A 40 11.33 0.43 2.45
N GLY A 41 10.89 0.04 3.65
CA GLY A 41 10.52 0.98 4.71
C GLY A 41 9.34 1.89 4.34
N ALA A 42 8.52 1.49 3.36
CA ALA A 42 7.34 2.25 2.96
C ALA A 42 6.24 2.15 4.02
N GLU A 43 5.65 3.30 4.35
CA GLU A 43 4.55 3.39 5.32
C GLU A 43 3.19 3.50 4.63
N ILE A 44 3.18 3.88 3.34
CA ILE A 44 1.97 4.03 2.53
C ILE A 44 2.03 3.04 1.37
N ILE A 45 1.04 2.16 1.32
CA ILE A 45 0.95 1.07 0.35
C ILE A 45 -0.31 1.22 -0.48
N THR A 46 -0.16 1.30 -1.80
CA THR A 46 -1.26 1.45 -2.74
C THR A 46 -1.84 0.10 -3.14
N ILE A 47 -3.17 0.00 -3.14
CA ILE A 47 -3.89 -1.24 -3.49
C ILE A 47 -4.94 -0.99 -4.57
N ALA A 48 -4.98 -1.86 -5.58
CA ALA A 48 -5.97 -1.80 -6.65
C ALA A 48 -7.23 -2.57 -6.22
N VAL A 49 -8.24 -1.86 -5.70
CA VAL A 49 -9.42 -2.45 -5.04
C VAL A 49 -10.16 -3.46 -5.94
N ARG A 50 -10.18 -3.24 -7.26
CA ARG A 50 -10.85 -4.13 -8.22
C ARG A 50 -10.04 -5.36 -8.64
N ARG A 51 -8.74 -5.39 -8.35
CA ARG A 51 -7.82 -6.42 -8.85
C ARG A 51 -7.17 -7.24 -7.74
N THR A 52 -7.30 -6.81 -6.50
CA THR A 52 -6.69 -7.45 -5.34
C THR A 52 -7.78 -7.96 -4.40
N ASN A 53 -7.61 -9.18 -3.90
CA ASN A 53 -8.47 -9.69 -2.85
C ASN A 53 -8.15 -9.03 -1.51
N ILE A 54 -9.11 -8.28 -0.99
CA ILE A 54 -9.09 -7.60 0.32
C ILE A 54 -10.11 -8.23 1.28
N GLY A 55 -10.54 -9.47 1.00
CA GLY A 55 -11.54 -10.21 1.77
C GLY A 55 -12.89 -10.38 1.08
N GLN A 56 -13.04 -9.93 -0.17
CA GLN A 56 -14.27 -10.17 -0.94
C GLN A 56 -14.44 -11.65 -1.35
N ASN A 57 -13.33 -12.38 -1.55
CA ASN A 57 -13.33 -13.83 -1.83
C ASN A 57 -12.61 -14.57 -0.69
N LYS A 58 -13.31 -15.48 -0.01
CA LYS A 58 -12.77 -16.22 1.14
C LYS A 58 -11.78 -17.31 0.75
N ASP A 59 -11.87 -17.80 -0.49
CA ASP A 59 -11.06 -18.91 -1.00
C ASP A 59 -9.76 -18.43 -1.67
N GLU A 60 -9.53 -17.11 -1.73
CA GLU A 60 -8.35 -16.49 -2.35
C GLU A 60 -7.44 -15.83 -1.29
N PRO A 61 -6.12 -15.75 -1.52
CA PRO A 61 -5.20 -15.04 -0.61
C PRO A 61 -5.62 -13.58 -0.39
N ASN A 62 -5.66 -13.14 0.87
CA ASN A 62 -6.05 -11.79 1.23
C ASN A 62 -4.81 -10.91 1.42
N ILE A 63 -4.72 -9.79 0.69
CA ILE A 63 -3.59 -8.86 0.81
C ILE A 63 -3.48 -8.25 2.22
N LEU A 64 -4.58 -8.18 2.96
CA LEU A 64 -4.60 -7.64 4.33
C LEU A 64 -3.84 -8.53 5.32
N ASP A 65 -3.65 -9.82 4.99
CA ASP A 65 -2.88 -10.74 5.82
C ASP A 65 -1.37 -10.42 5.79
N VAL A 66 -0.89 -9.84 4.68
CA VAL A 66 0.51 -9.37 4.54
C VAL A 66 0.68 -7.88 4.81
N LEU A 67 -0.40 -7.11 4.67
CA LEU A 67 -0.42 -5.66 4.89
C LEU A 67 -1.48 -5.30 5.91
N PRO A 68 -1.22 -5.60 7.19
CA PRO A 68 -2.19 -5.36 8.23
C PRO A 68 -2.36 -3.82 8.41
N PRO A 69 -3.61 -3.29 8.43
CA PRO A 69 -3.87 -1.84 8.45
C PRO A 69 -3.42 -1.11 9.71
N ASP A 70 -3.10 -1.84 10.78
CA ASP A 70 -2.54 -1.29 12.02
C ASP A 70 -1.05 -0.92 11.87
N ARG A 71 -0.34 -1.54 10.92
CA ARG A 71 1.06 -1.28 10.62
C ARG A 71 1.27 -0.35 9.42
N TYR A 72 0.42 -0.44 8.41
CA TYR A 72 0.57 0.30 7.15
C TYR A 72 -0.63 1.19 6.85
N THR A 73 -0.35 2.28 6.14
CA THR A 73 -1.40 3.09 5.53
C THR A 73 -1.77 2.52 4.18
N LEU A 74 -2.96 1.92 4.10
CA LEU A 74 -3.49 1.45 2.82
C LEU A 74 -4.11 2.61 2.06
N LEU A 75 -3.62 2.85 0.84
CA LEU A 75 -4.11 3.87 -0.07
C LEU A 75 -4.82 3.19 -1.25
N PRO A 76 -6.16 3.05 -1.22
CA PRO A 76 -6.89 2.47 -2.34
C PRO A 76 -6.75 3.35 -3.59
N ASN A 77 -6.60 2.72 -4.75
CA ASN A 77 -6.59 3.39 -6.04
C ASN A 77 -7.67 2.83 -6.98
N THR A 78 -7.98 3.60 -8.02
CA THR A 78 -9.03 3.32 -9.02
C THR A 78 -8.52 2.54 -10.24
N ALA A 79 -7.43 1.77 -10.12
CA ALA A 79 -6.93 0.97 -11.23
C ALA A 79 -7.98 -0.03 -11.73
N GLY A 80 -8.25 -0.01 -13.03
CA GLY A 80 -9.31 -0.79 -13.66
C GLY A 80 -10.65 -0.05 -13.81
N CYS A 81 -10.72 1.23 -13.43
CA CYS A 81 -11.84 2.10 -13.73
C CYS A 81 -11.57 2.86 -15.05
N TYR A 82 -12.60 3.00 -15.89
CA TYR A 82 -12.50 3.64 -17.22
C TYR A 82 -13.39 4.87 -17.37
N ASP A 83 -14.22 5.15 -16.36
CA ASP A 83 -15.11 6.30 -16.30
C ASP A 83 -15.25 6.79 -14.84
N ILE A 84 -15.91 7.94 -14.66
CA ILE A 84 -16.14 8.51 -13.33
C ILE A 84 -16.99 7.56 -12.48
N LYS A 85 -18.03 6.96 -13.07
CA LYS A 85 -18.98 6.09 -12.36
C LYS A 85 -18.33 4.86 -11.74
N THR A 86 -17.29 4.33 -12.37
CA THR A 86 -16.56 3.15 -11.87
C THR A 86 -15.46 3.53 -10.88
N ALA A 87 -15.00 4.78 -10.88
CA ALA A 87 -13.94 5.31 -10.01
C ALA A 87 -14.46 5.83 -8.66
N VAL A 88 -15.72 6.27 -8.59
CA VAL A 88 -16.37 6.78 -7.37
C VAL A 88 -17.17 5.72 -6.62
#